data_AF-W3RG08-F1
#
_entry.id   AF-W3RG08-F1
#
_cell.length_a   1.000
_cell.length_b   1.000
_cell.length_c   1.000
_cell.angle_alpha   90.00
_cell.angle_beta   90.00
_cell.angle_gamma   90.00
#
_symmetry.space_group_name_H-M   'P 1'
#
loop_
_entity.id
_entity.type
_entity.pdbx_description
1 polymer ?
#
loop_
_entity_poly.entity_id
_entity_poly.type
_entity_poly.pdbx_seq_one_letter_code
_entity_poly.pdbx_strand_id
1 'polypeptide(L)'
;MERWRALADKRLAHVTDLYETGRWQRYFSERDFLAMMRETREAVESWHRLVPEIASADVVELAPSRTHLPTPSFVAAPNVAASSVKASAA
;
A
#
# COMPACT_ATOMS: atom_id res chain seq x y z
N MET A 1 -16.32 1.12 14.92
CA MET A 1 -16.46 1.23 13.45
C MET A 1 -16.12 2.61 12.90
N GLU A 2 -16.27 3.69 13.68
CA GLU A 2 -15.96 5.07 13.25
C GLU A 2 -14.52 5.28 12.78
N ARG A 3 -13.56 4.49 13.28
CA ARG A 3 -12.15 4.58 12.88
C ARG A 3 -11.94 4.39 11.37
N TRP A 4 -12.62 3.42 10.75
CA TRP A 4 -12.48 3.15 9.32
C TRP A 4 -13.19 4.18 8.46
N ARG A 5 -14.34 4.68 8.93
CA ARG A 5 -15.05 5.81 8.31
C ARG A 5 -14.20 7.08 8.35
N ALA A 6 -13.66 7.43 9.51
CA ALA A 6 -12.77 8.56 9.68
C ALA A 6 -11.49 8.43 8.83
N LEU A 7 -10.99 7.21 8.62
CA LEU A 7 -9.84 6.97 7.73
C LEU A 7 -10.21 7.19 6.27
N ALA A 8 -11.39 6.71 5.84
CA ALA A 8 -11.89 6.92 4.49
C ALA A 8 -12.12 8.42 4.21
N ASP A 9 -12.73 9.15 5.14
CA ASP A 9 -12.96 10.59 5.03
C ASP A 9 -11.63 11.36 4.94
N LYS A 10 -10.64 10.99 5.76
CA LYS A 10 -9.28 11.56 5.68
C LYS A 10 -8.61 11.28 4.33
N ARG A 11 -8.81 10.08 3.76
CA ARG A 11 -8.25 9.74 2.45
C ARG A 11 -8.86 10.61 1.35
N LEU A 12 -10.18 10.82 1.40
CA LEU A 12 -10.87 11.70 0.45
C LEU A 12 -10.43 13.15 0.58
N ALA A 13 -10.31 13.65 1.81
CA ALA A 13 -9.83 15.00 2.09
C ALA A 13 -8.42 15.21 1.52
N HIS A 14 -7.52 14.24 1.69
CA HIS A 14 -6.16 14.33 1.17
C HIS A 14 -6.10 14.36 -0.37
N VAL A 15 -6.87 13.51 -1.05
CA VAL A 15 -6.93 13.51 -2.53
C VAL A 15 -7.55 14.81 -3.06
N THR A 16 -8.52 15.37 -2.33
CA THR A 16 -9.14 16.66 -2.68
C THR A 16 -8.15 17.82 -2.52
N ASP A 17 -7.41 17.88 -1.41
CA ASP A 17 -6.34 18.88 -1.21
C ASP A 17 -5.25 18.81 -2.29
N LEU A 18 -4.87 17.58 -2.68
CA LEU A 18 -3.94 17.37 -3.79
C LEU A 18 -4.50 17.96 -5.09
N TYR A 19 -5.79 17.77 -5.38
CA TYR A 19 -6.46 18.32 -6.55
C TYR A 19 -6.50 19.85 -6.54
N GLU A 20 -6.97 20.45 -5.44
CA GLU A 20 -7.11 21.90 -5.27
C GLU A 20 -5.77 22.63 -5.36
N THR A 21 -4.72 22.05 -4.76
CA THR A 21 -3.37 22.62 -4.81
C THR A 21 -2.65 22.36 -6.14
N GLY A 22 -3.22 21.54 -7.03
CA GLY A 22 -2.61 21.14 -8.30
C GLY A 22 -1.33 20.30 -8.14
N ARG A 23 -0.94 19.94 -6.91
CA ARG A 23 0.32 19.23 -6.62
C ARG A 23 0.34 17.82 -7.19
N TRP A 24 -0.82 17.25 -7.48
CA TRP A 24 -0.95 15.93 -8.09
C TRP A 24 -0.23 15.80 -9.45
N GLN A 25 -0.12 16.89 -10.22
CA GLN A 25 0.49 16.90 -11.55
C GLN A 25 2.00 16.55 -11.54
N ARG A 26 2.67 16.68 -10.39
CA ARG A 26 4.10 16.32 -10.25
C ARG A 26 4.33 14.82 -10.07
N TYR A 27 3.31 14.09 -9.61
CA TYR A 27 3.46 12.70 -9.16
C TYR A 27 2.61 11.73 -9.98
N PHE A 28 1.53 12.21 -10.59
CA PHE A 28 0.56 11.39 -11.29
C PHE A 28 0.29 11.95 -12.69
N SER A 29 0.04 11.06 -13.64
CA SER A 29 -0.63 11.45 -14.87
C SER A 29 -2.09 11.80 -14.57
N GLU A 30 -2.72 12.64 -15.39
CA GLU A 30 -4.13 13.01 -15.23
C GLU A 30 -5.04 11.79 -15.16
N ARG A 31 -4.81 10.81 -16.04
CA ARG A 31 -5.60 9.57 -16.06
C ARG A 31 -5.46 8.80 -14.75
N ASP A 32 -4.24 8.63 -14.25
CA ASP A 32 -3.99 7.84 -13.05
C ASP A 32 -4.53 8.56 -11.81
N PHE A 33 -4.45 9.91 -11.79
CA PHE A 33 -5.02 10.72 -10.73
C PHE A 33 -6.56 10.64 -10.71
N LEU A 34 -7.21 10.73 -11.86
CA LEU A 34 -8.66 10.60 -11.97
C LEU A 34 -9.13 9.19 -11.56
N ALA A 35 -8.40 8.15 -11.96
CA ALA A 35 -8.69 6.78 -11.52
C ALA A 35 -8.59 6.66 -9.99
N MET A 36 -7.50 7.14 -9.39
CA MET A 36 -7.31 7.16 -7.93
C MET A 36 -8.42 7.95 -7.21
N MET A 37 -8.85 9.08 -7.78
CA MET A 37 -9.93 9.89 -7.19
C MET A 37 -11.27 9.15 -7.22
N ARG A 38 -11.60 8.50 -8.33
CA ARG A 38 -12.83 7.68 -8.44
C ARG A 38 -12.81 6.54 -7.44
N GLU A 39 -11.72 5.76 -7.39
CA GLU A 39 -11.57 4.64 -6.47
C GLU A 39 -11.66 5.08 -5.00
N THR A 40 -11.07 6.24 -4.67
CA THR A 40 -11.14 6.78 -3.31
C THR A 40 -12.58 7.14 -2.94
N ARG A 41 -13.33 7.74 -3.86
CA ARG A 41 -14.75 8.07 -3.65
C ARG A 41 -15.61 6.81 -3.49
N GLU A 42 -15.43 5.83 -4.37
CA GLU A 42 -16.13 4.54 -4.32
C GLU A 42 -15.85 3.79 -3.01
N ALA A 43 -14.60 3.82 -2.52
CA ALA A 43 -14.25 3.23 -1.23
C ALA A 43 -14.96 3.93 -0.06
N VAL A 44 -15.00 5.27 -0.04
CA VAL A 44 -15.71 6.04 1.00
C VAL A 44 -17.19 5.72 1.00
N GLU A 45 -17.82 5.69 -0.17
CA GLU A 45 -19.22 5.32 -0.31
C GLU A 45 -19.49 3.90 0.18
N SER A 46 -18.61 2.95 -0.12
CA SER A 46 -18.73 1.57 0.36
C SER A 46 -18.70 1.51 1.88
N TRP A 47 -17.77 2.20 2.53
CA TRP A 47 -17.72 2.27 3.99
C TRP A 47 -18.93 2.99 4.58
N HIS A 48 -19.46 4.02 3.92
CA HIS A 48 -20.67 4.70 4.35
C HIS A 48 -21.92 3.80 4.28
N ARG A 49 -22.00 2.93 3.27
CA ARG A 49 -23.10 1.96 3.10
C ARG A 49 -23.03 0.79 4.08
N LEU A 50 -21.85 0.42 4.56
CA LEU A 50 -21.65 -0.67 5.51
C LEU A 50 -21.96 -0.29 6.97
N VAL A 51 -21.89 1.00 7.33
CA VAL A 51 -22.13 1.48 8.70
C VAL A 51 -23.56 1.21 9.20
N PRO A 52 -24.63 1.32 8.39
CA PRO A 52 -25.98 0.88 8.78
C PRO A 52 -26.11 -0.63 8.98
N GLU A 53 -25.46 -1.45 8.15
CA GLU A 53 -25.78 -2.89 8.01
C GLU A 53 -24.96 -3.79 8.94
N ILE A 54 -23.73 -3.38 9.29
CA ILE A 54 -22.86 -4.13 10.21
C ILE A 54 -23.18 -3.83 11.68
N ALA A 55 -23.89 -2.73 11.99
CA ALA A 55 -24.43 -2.53 13.34
C ALA A 55 -25.43 -3.64 13.74
N SER A 56 -26.00 -4.35 12.75
CA SER A 56 -26.90 -5.50 12.91
C SER A 56 -26.27 -6.85 12.56
N ALA A 57 -25.05 -6.90 12.02
CA ALA A 57 -24.41 -8.15 11.63
C ALA A 57 -23.23 -8.44 12.54
N ASP A 58 -23.40 -9.45 13.40
CA ASP A 58 -22.35 -10.03 14.21
C ASP A 58 -21.13 -10.34 13.34
N VAL A 59 -19.99 -9.77 13.72
CA VAL A 59 -18.72 -9.93 13.02
C VAL A 59 -18.36 -11.41 13.04
N VAL A 60 -18.51 -12.08 11.90
CA VAL A 60 -17.90 -13.40 11.70
C VAL A 60 -16.40 -13.17 11.61
N GLU A 61 -15.73 -13.36 12.74
CA GLU A 61 -14.28 -13.39 12.87
C GLU A 61 -13.75 -14.56 12.03
N LEU A 62 -13.54 -14.30 10.73
CA LEU A 62 -12.77 -15.19 9.89
C LEU A 62 -11.32 -15.11 10.40
N ALA A 63 -10.99 -16.05 11.28
CA ALA A 63 -9.67 -16.23 11.86
C ALA A 63 -8.59 -16.07 10.79
N PRO A 64 -7.47 -15.37 11.08
CA PRO A 64 -6.40 -15.24 10.12
C PRO A 64 -5.74 -16.61 9.94
N SER A 65 -6.09 -17.31 8.88
CA SER A 65 -5.19 -18.29 8.28
C SER A 65 -3.95 -17.51 7.85
N ARG A 66 -2.99 -17.37 8.77
CA ARG A 66 -1.62 -16.97 8.47
C ARG A 66 -1.08 -18.02 7.50
N THR A 67 -1.27 -17.80 6.20
CA THR A 67 -0.44 -18.44 5.20
C THR A 67 0.97 -17.93 5.45
N HIS A 68 1.74 -18.71 6.19
CA HIS A 68 3.15 -18.51 6.43
C HIS A 68 3.86 -18.48 5.07
N LEU A 69 4.13 -17.28 4.55
CA LEU A 69 5.01 -17.10 3.41
C LEU A 69 6.41 -17.54 3.85
N PRO A 70 7.05 -18.50 3.16
CA PRO A 70 8.44 -18.81 3.46
C PRO A 70 9.28 -17.56 3.23
N THR A 71 10.01 -17.14 4.26
CA THR A 71 10.96 -16.03 4.20
C THR A 71 11.90 -16.25 3.00
N PRO A 72 11.96 -15.36 2.00
CA PRO A 72 12.97 -15.47 0.97
C PRO A 72 14.34 -15.24 1.63
N SER A 73 15.11 -16.32 1.76
CA SER A 73 16.49 -16.27 2.22
C SER A 73 17.31 -15.56 1.14
N PHE A 74 17.54 -14.26 1.30
CA PHE A 74 18.45 -13.51 0.45
C PHE A 74 19.88 -13.92 0.84
N VAL A 75 20.43 -14.92 0.14
CA VAL A 75 21.83 -15.30 0.27
C VAL A 75 22.68 -14.12 -0.15
N ALA A 76 23.40 -13.54 0.80
CA ALA A 76 24.43 -12.54 0.52
C ALA A 76 25.49 -13.18 -0.38
N ALA A 77 25.58 -12.72 -1.62
CA ALA A 77 26.63 -13.12 -2.55
C ALA A 77 28.01 -12.73 -1.96
N PRO A 78 29.03 -13.61 -1.99
CA PRO A 78 30.37 -13.25 -1.57
C PRO A 78 30.98 -12.25 -2.55
N ASN A 79 31.50 -11.16 -2.00
CA ASN A 79 32.25 -10.10 -2.66
C ASN A 79 33.40 -10.68 -3.50
N VAL A 80 33.38 -10.42 -4.81
CA VAL A 80 34.51 -10.69 -5.72
C VAL A 80 35.67 -9.76 -5.33
N ALA A 81 36.66 -10.32 -4.64
CA ALA A 81 37.97 -9.71 -4.50
C ALA A 81 38.93 -10.41 -5.48
N ALA A 82 39.22 -9.71 -6.58
CA ALA A 82 40.27 -10.05 -7.51
C ALA A 82 41.65 -9.97 -6.82
N SER A 83 42.47 -11.02 -6.97
CA SER A 83 43.88 -10.96 -7.37
C SER A 83 44.60 -12.27 -7.02
N SER A 84 44.87 -13.07 -8.04
CA SER A 84 45.92 -14.10 -8.03
C SER A 84 47.10 -13.57 -8.85
N VAL A 85 48.27 -13.42 -8.23
CA VAL A 85 49.40 -14.35 -8.40
C VAL A 85 50.66 -13.69 -7.82
N LYS A 86 51.32 -14.41 -6.91
CA LYS A 86 52.62 -14.05 -6.36
C LYS A 86 53.67 -14.60 -7.33
N ALA A 87 54.45 -13.72 -7.94
CA ALA A 87 55.70 -14.09 -8.60
C ALA A 87 56.77 -14.35 -7.52
N SER A 88 57.47 -15.50 -7.59
CA SER A 88 58.94 -15.57 -7.70
C SER A 88 59.54 -16.94 -7.30
N ALA A 89 60.42 -17.42 -8.20
CA ALA A 89 61.65 -18.21 -8.02
C ALA A 89 61.63 -19.65 -7.44
N ALA A 90 62.06 -20.59 -8.29
CA ALA A 90 63.25 -21.43 -8.05
C ALA A 90 63.82 -21.89 -9.40
#